data_AF-A0A260BXK8-F1
#
_entry.id   AF-A0A260BXK8-F1
#
_cell.length_a   1.000
_cell.length_b   1.000
_cell.length_c   1.000
_cell.angle_alpha   90.00
_cell.angle_beta   90.00
_cell.angle_gamma   90.00
#
_symmetry.space_group_name_H-M   'P 1'
#
loop_
_entity.id
_entity.type
_entity.pdbx_description
1 polymer ?
#
loop_
_entity_poly.entity_id
_entity_poly.type
_entity_poly.pdbx_seq_one_letter_code
_entity_poly.pdbx_strand_id
1 'polypeptide(L)'
;MPTGPDKGSQNKSAAKADKAINAANKKSARKKKGGVPAAKGRQIPWLTVAGVVVVVGLVAGLGINLYPKYQDRAEAQKFAPSESNQDPSTGIEGVTVQEYPAALHVARTQRVAYDQSPPFGGPHDAVWATCTGIVYPEAIRTENAVHSLEHGAVWVTYNPDDLNADQIQSLADRVDGETQMLMSPYPGLDTPVSLQSWGHQLKLDSVDDARIGQFISALRLNRFAYPEVGASCASVPGTGDNAFDPDNPPLFDASAPGPDAVPMDGAGITPDTSETSGAGGMQLPSDLQIPTN
;
A
#
# COMPACT_ATOMS: atom_id res chain seq x y z
N MET A 1 60.55 11.21 -30.13
CA MET A 1 61.18 10.33 -29.13
C MET A 1 60.10 9.90 -28.15
N PRO A 2 60.00 8.63 -27.71
CA PRO A 2 60.63 7.39 -28.21
C PRO A 2 59.56 6.34 -28.70
N THR A 3 59.80 5.57 -29.77
CA THR A 3 60.16 4.11 -29.81
C THR A 3 59.04 3.05 -29.81
N GLY A 4 58.76 2.48 -31.00
CA GLY A 4 58.32 1.08 -31.25
C GLY A 4 56.97 0.60 -30.66
N PRO A 5 56.62 -0.70 -30.81
CA PRO A 5 57.20 -1.75 -31.66
C PRO A 5 56.08 -2.37 -32.58
N ASP A 6 56.06 -3.57 -33.20
CA ASP A 6 57.04 -4.61 -33.56
C ASP A 6 56.57 -5.36 -34.86
N LYS A 7 57.03 -6.59 -35.13
CA LYS A 7 56.67 -7.45 -36.28
C LYS A 7 55.89 -8.72 -35.91
N GLY A 8 54.77 -8.93 -36.62
CA GLY A 8 54.48 -10.15 -37.40
C GLY A 8 54.21 -11.50 -36.72
N SER A 9 53.13 -12.16 -37.16
CA SER A 9 52.97 -13.63 -37.14
C SER A 9 52.18 -14.09 -38.38
N GLN A 10 52.31 -15.36 -38.78
CA GLN A 10 51.67 -15.93 -39.99
C GLN A 10 50.72 -17.08 -39.65
N ASN A 11 49.59 -17.15 -40.36
CA ASN A 11 49.03 -18.34 -41.02
C ASN A 11 47.81 -17.89 -41.86
N LYS A 12 47.79 -17.97 -43.19
CA LYS A 12 47.79 -19.13 -44.12
C LYS A 12 46.39 -19.75 -44.34
N SER A 13 45.95 -19.67 -45.60
CA SER A 13 44.95 -20.52 -46.27
C SER A 13 43.47 -20.37 -45.84
N ALA A 14 42.48 -20.40 -46.75
CA ALA A 14 42.54 -20.30 -48.23
C ALA A 14 41.15 -19.97 -48.82
N ALA A 15 41.16 -19.45 -50.06
CA ALA A 15 40.02 -19.40 -51.02
C ALA A 15 38.84 -18.46 -50.66
N LYS A 16 38.24 -17.68 -51.59
CA LYS A 16 38.46 -17.52 -53.04
C LYS A 16 38.50 -16.02 -53.43
N ALA A 17 39.36 -15.70 -54.39
CA ALA A 17 39.21 -14.56 -55.29
C ALA A 17 38.40 -15.01 -56.55
N ASP A 18 38.03 -14.20 -57.55
CA ASP A 18 38.62 -12.92 -57.95
C ASP A 18 37.63 -12.02 -58.74
N LYS A 19 38.08 -10.82 -59.15
CA LYS A 19 37.26 -9.73 -59.72
C LYS A 19 37.87 -9.14 -61.01
N ALA A 20 37.33 -9.48 -62.18
CA ALA A 20 37.52 -8.77 -63.46
C ALA A 20 36.25 -8.95 -64.34
N ILE A 21 35.64 -7.94 -64.97
CA ILE A 21 36.11 -6.84 -65.83
C ILE A 21 36.46 -7.31 -67.26
N ASN A 22 35.56 -7.01 -68.20
CA ASN A 22 35.75 -6.75 -69.64
C ASN A 22 34.37 -6.39 -70.25
N ALA A 23 34.21 -5.54 -71.27
CA ALA A 23 35.08 -4.50 -71.84
C ALA A 23 34.18 -3.41 -72.47
N ALA A 24 34.73 -2.26 -72.86
CA ALA A 24 33.95 -1.13 -73.35
C ALA A 24 33.45 -1.28 -74.79
N ASN A 25 32.31 -0.66 -75.12
CA ASN A 25 32.01 -0.25 -76.50
C ASN A 25 31.24 1.09 -76.57
N LYS A 26 31.34 1.80 -77.69
CA LYS A 26 31.15 3.27 -77.76
C LYS A 26 29.85 3.75 -78.44
N LYS A 27 29.35 4.89 -77.94
CA LYS A 27 28.52 5.91 -78.62
C LYS A 27 27.18 5.48 -79.25
N SER A 28 26.09 6.04 -78.73
CA SER A 28 25.40 7.13 -79.45
C SER A 28 24.63 8.03 -78.48
N ALA A 29 24.58 9.34 -78.75
CA ALA A 29 23.79 10.28 -77.96
C ALA A 29 22.44 10.50 -78.65
N ARG A 30 21.32 10.17 -78.00
CA ARG A 30 19.98 10.46 -78.53
C ARG A 30 19.08 11.09 -77.47
N LYS A 31 19.06 12.42 -77.47
CA LYS A 31 18.20 13.28 -76.64
C LYS A 31 16.72 12.89 -76.82
N LYS A 32 16.11 12.28 -75.80
CA LYS A 32 14.64 12.13 -75.69
C LYS A 32 14.10 13.08 -74.62
N LYS A 33 12.89 13.57 -74.86
CA LYS A 33 12.21 14.59 -74.05
C LYS A 33 11.98 14.08 -72.62
N GLY A 34 11.98 15.00 -71.65
CA GLY A 34 11.61 14.66 -70.28
C GLY A 34 10.14 14.24 -70.19
N GLY A 35 9.89 13.21 -69.38
CA GLY A 35 8.62 13.07 -68.67
C GLY A 35 8.84 13.59 -67.26
N VAL A 36 7.86 14.31 -66.71
CA VAL A 36 7.80 14.51 -65.26
C VAL A 36 7.72 13.13 -64.61
N PRO A 37 8.50 12.81 -63.56
CA PRO A 37 8.29 11.57 -62.83
C PRO A 37 6.88 11.62 -62.25
N ALA A 38 5.97 10.83 -62.82
CA ALA A 38 4.58 10.78 -62.37
C ALA A 38 4.59 10.47 -60.87
N ALA A 39 4.05 11.39 -60.07
CA ALA A 39 4.08 11.26 -58.62
C ALA A 39 3.34 9.99 -58.24
N LYS A 40 4.08 8.94 -57.83
CA LYS A 40 3.51 7.74 -57.24
C LYS A 40 2.65 8.21 -56.07
N GLY A 41 1.33 8.14 -56.22
CA GLY A 41 0.39 8.57 -55.19
C GLY A 41 0.79 7.91 -53.89
N ARG A 42 1.14 8.71 -52.88
CA ARG A 42 1.75 8.21 -51.65
C ARG A 42 0.70 7.41 -50.89
N GLN A 43 0.69 6.10 -51.11
CA GLN A 43 -0.22 5.18 -50.46
C GLN A 43 -0.02 5.31 -48.94
N ILE A 44 -0.98 5.96 -48.30
CA ILE A 44 -1.00 6.09 -46.85
C ILE A 44 -1.20 4.67 -46.29
N PRO A 45 -0.31 4.16 -45.43
CA PRO A 45 -0.45 2.84 -44.84
C PRO A 45 -1.51 2.90 -43.74
N TRP A 46 -2.79 2.92 -44.14
CA TRP A 46 -3.94 3.15 -43.26
C TRP A 46 -4.00 2.17 -42.08
N LEU A 47 -3.53 0.92 -42.24
CA LEU A 47 -3.40 -0.04 -41.15
C LEU A 47 -2.36 0.40 -40.10
N THR A 48 -1.22 0.97 -40.53
CA THR A 48 -0.21 1.53 -39.62
C THR A 48 -0.73 2.80 -38.94
N VAL A 49 -1.46 3.66 -39.66
CA VAL A 49 -2.10 4.86 -39.08
C VAL A 49 -3.13 4.45 -38.03
N ALA A 50 -4.00 3.48 -38.32
CA ALA A 50 -4.98 2.95 -37.37
C ALA A 50 -4.30 2.32 -36.14
N GLY A 51 -3.24 1.52 -36.33
CA GLY A 51 -2.45 0.95 -35.23
C GLY A 51 -1.83 2.02 -34.33
N VAL A 52 -1.25 3.08 -34.91
CA VAL A 52 -0.71 4.22 -34.15
C VAL A 52 -1.82 4.96 -33.38
N VAL A 53 -2.99 5.18 -33.98
CA VAL A 53 -4.14 5.81 -33.30
C VAL A 53 -4.62 4.96 -32.12
N VAL A 54 -4.69 3.63 -32.26
CA VAL A 54 -5.05 2.72 -31.16
C VAL A 54 -4.01 2.78 -30.04
N VAL A 55 -2.72 2.73 -30.35
CA VAL A 55 -1.65 2.82 -29.33
C VAL A 55 -1.67 4.18 -28.61
N VAL A 56 -1.84 5.29 -29.34
CA VAL A 56 -1.96 6.62 -28.74
C VAL A 56 -3.21 6.73 -27.86
N GLY A 57 -4.34 6.15 -28.27
CA GLY A 57 -5.56 6.08 -27.47
C GLY A 57 -5.38 5.29 -26.16
N LEU A 58 -4.70 4.14 -26.22
CA LEU A 58 -4.38 3.34 -25.03
C LEU A 58 -3.43 4.07 -24.08
N VAL A 59 -2.37 4.71 -24.61
CA VAL A 59 -1.43 5.51 -23.79
C VAL A 59 -2.13 6.71 -23.16
N ALA A 60 -3.02 7.39 -23.88
CA ALA A 60 -3.82 8.49 -23.33
C ALA A 60 -4.80 8.00 -22.24
N GLY A 61 -5.47 6.87 -22.44
CA GLY A 61 -6.36 6.27 -21.45
C GLY A 61 -5.64 5.84 -20.16
N LEU A 62 -4.48 5.19 -20.30
CA LEU A 62 -3.62 4.85 -19.15
C LEU A 62 -3.11 6.12 -18.44
N GLY A 63 -2.75 7.16 -19.19
CA GLY A 63 -2.37 8.46 -18.62
C GLY A 63 -3.49 9.08 -17.78
N ILE A 64 -4.71 9.14 -18.33
CA ILE A 64 -5.89 9.69 -17.64
C ILE A 64 -6.23 8.90 -16.37
N ASN A 65 -6.08 7.57 -16.38
CA ASN A 65 -6.39 6.71 -15.24
C ASN A 65 -5.30 6.69 -14.14
N LEU A 66 -4.02 6.64 -14.53
CA LEU A 66 -2.91 6.45 -13.59
C LEU A 66 -2.29 7.74 -13.08
N TYR A 67 -2.37 8.85 -13.83
CA TYR A 67 -1.75 10.12 -13.42
C TYR A 67 -2.36 10.73 -12.14
N PRO A 68 -3.68 10.70 -11.90
CA PRO A 68 -4.26 11.09 -10.59
C PRO A 68 -3.69 10.21 -9.47
N LYS A 69 -3.86 8.88 -9.56
CA LYS A 69 -3.36 7.91 -8.56
C LYS A 69 -1.86 8.04 -8.27
N TYR A 70 -1.05 8.48 -9.24
CA TYR A 70 0.37 8.79 -9.04
C TYR A 70 0.59 10.10 -8.24
N GLN A 71 -0.11 11.17 -8.59
CA GLN A 71 -0.04 12.44 -7.84
C GLN A 71 -0.55 12.25 -6.41
N ASP A 72 -1.68 11.59 -6.21
CA ASP A 72 -2.26 11.35 -4.88
C ASP A 72 -1.29 10.60 -3.98
N ARG A 73 -0.58 9.59 -4.52
CA ARG A 73 0.50 8.86 -3.83
C ARG A 73 1.72 9.74 -3.54
N ALA A 74 2.11 10.63 -4.45
CA ALA A 74 3.24 11.54 -4.26
C ALA A 74 2.94 12.67 -3.26
N GLU A 75 1.69 13.13 -3.15
CA GLU A 75 1.23 14.06 -2.13
C GLU A 75 1.10 13.36 -0.76
N ALA A 76 0.53 12.15 -0.72
CA ALA A 76 0.44 11.34 0.49
C ALA A 76 1.83 11.06 1.11
N GLN A 77 2.83 10.73 0.29
CA GLN A 77 4.20 10.47 0.76
C GLN A 77 4.89 11.65 1.47
N LYS A 78 4.37 12.87 1.35
CA LYS A 78 4.85 14.03 2.14
C LYS A 78 4.48 13.93 3.62
N PHE A 79 3.46 13.11 3.92
CA PHE A 79 3.02 12.76 5.27
C PHE A 79 3.68 11.47 5.76
N ALA A 80 4.77 10.98 5.15
CA ALA A 80 5.53 9.86 5.74
C ALA A 80 6.24 10.32 7.05
N PRO A 81 6.15 9.56 8.16
CA PRO A 81 6.76 9.93 9.43
C PRO A 81 8.29 9.92 9.38
N SER A 82 8.91 10.79 10.17
CA SER A 82 10.37 11.03 10.18
C SER A 82 10.87 11.48 11.55
N GLU A 83 12.18 11.39 11.81
CA GLU A 83 12.76 11.90 13.06
C GLU A 83 12.53 13.42 13.29
N SER A 84 12.32 14.17 12.21
CA SER A 84 11.99 15.61 12.24
C SER A 84 10.50 15.93 12.35
N ASN A 85 9.63 14.94 12.09
CA ASN A 85 8.18 15.06 12.19
C ASN A 85 7.62 13.64 12.41
N GLN A 86 7.47 13.28 13.69
CA GLN A 86 7.17 11.93 14.15
C GLN A 86 5.71 11.56 13.95
N ASP A 87 4.79 12.51 14.18
CA ASP A 87 3.40 12.42 13.75
C ASP A 87 3.05 13.52 12.74
N PRO A 88 3.13 13.23 11.43
CA PRO A 88 2.61 14.14 10.40
C PRO A 88 1.08 14.16 10.29
N SER A 89 0.33 13.28 11.00
CA SER A 89 -1.13 13.22 10.87
C SER A 89 -1.83 14.43 11.51
N THR A 90 -1.24 15.03 12.55
CA THR A 90 -1.64 16.36 13.07
C THR A 90 -1.65 17.49 12.02
N GLY A 91 -0.98 17.31 10.88
CA GLY A 91 -1.04 18.24 9.74
C GLY A 91 -2.22 18.02 8.79
N ILE A 92 -3.05 16.99 8.99
CA ILE A 92 -4.18 16.63 8.14
C ILE A 92 -5.49 17.19 8.74
N GLU A 93 -6.21 18.00 7.96
CA GLU A 93 -7.48 18.58 8.40
C GLU A 93 -8.52 17.50 8.74
N GLY A 94 -9.06 17.53 9.96
CA GLY A 94 -10.07 16.59 10.44
C GLY A 94 -9.53 15.39 11.21
N VAL A 95 -8.21 15.24 11.39
CA VAL A 95 -7.65 14.22 12.28
C VAL A 95 -7.93 14.58 13.74
N THR A 96 -8.53 13.64 14.47
CA THR A 96 -8.70 13.64 15.92
C THR A 96 -7.60 12.78 16.54
N VAL A 97 -6.97 13.27 17.60
CA VAL A 97 -5.89 12.58 18.33
C VAL A 97 -6.28 12.47 19.81
N GLN A 98 -6.13 11.27 20.39
CA GLN A 98 -6.41 10.99 21.80
C GLN A 98 -5.45 9.92 22.32
N GLU A 99 -4.83 10.16 23.47
CA GLU A 99 -3.95 9.21 24.15
C GLU A 99 -4.77 8.09 24.81
N TYR A 100 -4.31 6.84 24.67
CA TYR A 100 -4.90 5.66 25.32
C TYR A 100 -3.83 4.77 25.95
N PRO A 101 -4.07 4.14 27.11
CA PRO A 101 -3.14 3.18 27.68
C PRO A 101 -3.08 1.88 26.85
N ALA A 102 -1.87 1.39 26.66
CA ALA A 102 -1.49 0.21 25.89
C ALA A 102 -1.77 -1.12 26.63
N ALA A 103 -1.87 -2.23 25.88
CA ALA A 103 -1.98 -3.62 26.36
C ALA A 103 -3.05 -3.89 27.45
N LEU A 104 -4.18 -3.18 27.40
CA LEU A 104 -5.32 -3.35 28.33
C LEU A 104 -6.30 -4.42 27.85
N HIS A 105 -5.87 -5.68 28.01
CA HIS A 105 -6.60 -6.84 27.49
C HIS A 105 -7.89 -7.21 28.24
N VAL A 106 -8.98 -7.38 27.48
CA VAL A 106 -10.28 -7.91 27.91
C VAL A 106 -10.49 -9.32 27.36
N ALA A 107 -11.32 -10.12 28.04
CA ALA A 107 -11.71 -11.44 27.54
C ALA A 107 -12.73 -11.35 26.40
N ARG A 108 -12.77 -12.38 25.54
CA ARG A 108 -13.70 -12.54 24.40
C ARG A 108 -15.19 -12.35 24.74
N THR A 109 -15.59 -12.61 25.99
CA THR A 109 -16.96 -12.45 26.47
C THR A 109 -17.28 -11.06 27.04
N GLN A 110 -16.29 -10.16 27.12
CA GLN A 110 -16.47 -8.79 27.60
C GLN A 110 -16.67 -7.81 26.44
N ARG A 111 -17.41 -6.74 26.73
CA ARG A 111 -17.53 -5.53 25.90
C ARG A 111 -16.69 -4.42 26.51
N VAL A 112 -16.24 -3.47 25.69
CA VAL A 112 -15.58 -2.23 26.16
C VAL A 112 -16.55 -1.04 26.02
N ALA A 113 -16.59 -0.19 27.04
CA ALA A 113 -17.38 1.04 27.08
C ALA A 113 -16.65 2.17 26.33
N TYR A 114 -16.43 1.97 25.02
CA TYR A 114 -15.74 2.93 24.16
C TYR A 114 -16.38 4.31 24.17
N ASP A 115 -15.54 5.35 24.29
CA ASP A 115 -15.93 6.76 24.24
C ASP A 115 -16.01 7.32 22.81
N GLN A 116 -15.47 6.58 21.83
CA GLN A 116 -15.43 6.93 20.42
C GLN A 116 -16.06 5.82 19.55
N SER A 117 -16.67 6.21 18.43
CA SER A 117 -17.31 5.29 17.48
C SER A 117 -16.97 5.68 16.03
N PRO A 118 -16.22 4.84 15.28
CA PRO A 118 -15.52 3.64 15.75
C PRO A 118 -14.41 4.02 16.74
N PRO A 119 -14.04 3.16 17.69
CA PRO A 119 -12.91 3.42 18.57
C PRO A 119 -11.58 3.28 17.85
N PHE A 120 -10.57 3.97 18.38
CA PHE A 120 -9.24 4.05 17.81
C PHE A 120 -8.13 3.86 18.86
N GLY A 121 -8.44 3.12 19.93
CA GLY A 121 -7.52 2.77 21.01
C GLY A 121 -8.27 2.39 22.29
N GLY A 122 -7.53 2.22 23.38
CA GLY A 122 -8.05 1.82 24.70
C GLY A 122 -8.17 0.30 24.86
N PRO A 123 -8.89 -0.20 25.88
CA PRO A 123 -9.03 -1.63 26.13
C PRO A 123 -9.59 -2.39 24.93
N HIS A 124 -9.16 -3.64 24.74
CA HIS A 124 -9.44 -4.43 23.54
C HIS A 124 -9.19 -5.93 23.81
N ASP A 125 -9.50 -6.81 22.87
CA ASP A 125 -9.37 -8.26 23.04
C ASP A 125 -7.92 -8.73 22.91
N ALA A 126 -7.48 -9.74 23.67
CA ALA A 126 -6.14 -10.32 23.54
C ALA A 126 -5.85 -11.03 22.20
N VAL A 127 -6.84 -11.14 21.31
CA VAL A 127 -6.67 -11.68 19.95
C VAL A 127 -7.00 -10.60 18.92
N TRP A 128 -6.00 -10.19 18.13
CA TRP A 128 -6.21 -9.24 17.03
C TRP A 128 -6.99 -9.85 15.86
N ALA A 129 -7.75 -8.98 15.18
CA ALA A 129 -8.26 -9.27 13.86
C ALA A 129 -7.11 -9.31 12.85
N THR A 130 -7.20 -10.19 11.86
CA THR A 130 -6.23 -10.23 10.75
C THR A 130 -6.19 -8.87 10.05
N CYS A 131 -4.99 -8.36 9.78
CA CYS A 131 -4.77 -7.04 9.18
C CYS A 131 -3.68 -7.07 8.08
N THR A 132 -3.61 -8.18 7.36
CA THR A 132 -2.67 -8.41 6.24
C THR A 132 -3.14 -7.79 4.92
N GLY A 133 -3.93 -6.71 4.97
CA GLY A 133 -4.63 -6.18 3.81
C GLY A 133 -5.89 -6.96 3.47
N ILE A 134 -6.73 -7.21 4.47
CA ILE A 134 -7.97 -7.99 4.32
C ILE A 134 -9.21 -7.07 4.32
N VAL A 135 -10.17 -7.41 3.47
CA VAL A 135 -11.47 -6.74 3.37
C VAL A 135 -12.54 -7.72 3.88
N TYR A 136 -13.04 -7.48 5.09
CA TYR A 136 -14.13 -8.25 5.68
C TYR A 136 -15.47 -7.85 5.02
N PRO A 137 -16.28 -8.82 4.57
CA PRO A 137 -17.59 -8.54 3.95
C PRO A 137 -18.65 -8.14 4.98
N GLU A 138 -18.46 -8.52 6.24
CA GLU A 138 -19.35 -8.25 7.36
C GLU A 138 -18.63 -7.47 8.47
N ALA A 139 -19.41 -6.90 9.40
CA ALA A 139 -18.86 -6.12 10.50
C ALA A 139 -18.26 -7.04 11.58
N ILE A 140 -16.98 -6.83 11.89
CA ILE A 140 -16.23 -7.61 12.87
C ILE A 140 -16.34 -7.01 14.28
N ARG A 141 -16.16 -7.85 15.31
CA ARG A 141 -16.12 -7.41 16.71
C ARG A 141 -15.04 -6.35 16.90
N THR A 142 -15.47 -5.21 17.44
CA THR A 142 -14.67 -3.99 17.57
C THR A 142 -13.44 -4.18 18.44
N GLU A 143 -13.58 -4.89 19.56
CA GLU A 143 -12.46 -5.17 20.48
C GLU A 143 -11.34 -5.99 19.82
N ASN A 144 -11.62 -6.79 18.79
CA ASN A 144 -10.58 -7.50 18.03
C ASN A 144 -9.90 -6.59 16.99
N ALA A 145 -10.63 -5.62 16.43
CA ALA A 145 -10.08 -4.64 15.48
C ALA A 145 -9.19 -3.58 16.14
N VAL A 146 -9.48 -3.19 17.39
CA VAL A 146 -8.67 -2.21 18.14
C VAL A 146 -7.27 -2.74 18.45
N HIS A 147 -7.11 -4.02 18.80
CA HIS A 147 -5.79 -4.64 18.97
C HIS A 147 -4.95 -4.56 17.68
N SER A 148 -5.58 -4.75 16.51
CA SER A 148 -4.90 -4.58 15.21
C SER A 148 -4.32 -3.17 15.03
N LEU A 149 -4.93 -2.14 15.62
CA LEU A 149 -4.39 -0.78 15.63
C LEU A 149 -3.13 -0.66 16.51
N GLU A 150 -3.10 -1.38 17.64
CA GLU A 150 -1.94 -1.42 18.55
C GLU A 150 -0.71 -2.08 17.90
N HIS A 151 -0.93 -2.97 16.92
CA HIS A 151 0.10 -3.52 16.03
C HIS A 151 0.57 -2.55 14.92
N GLY A 152 -0.04 -1.35 14.81
CA GLY A 152 0.30 -0.33 13.82
C GLY A 152 -0.50 -0.37 12.51
N ALA A 153 -1.66 -1.04 12.51
CA ALA A 153 -2.53 -1.13 11.33
C ALA A 153 -3.45 0.09 11.21
N VAL A 154 -3.91 0.34 9.98
CA VAL A 154 -5.03 1.27 9.73
C VAL A 154 -6.30 0.49 9.43
N TRP A 155 -7.32 0.63 10.27
CA TRP A 155 -8.68 0.13 10.01
C TRP A 155 -9.44 1.16 9.18
N VAL A 156 -9.96 0.73 8.03
CA VAL A 156 -10.81 1.52 7.15
C VAL A 156 -12.25 1.05 7.33
N THR A 157 -13.09 1.88 7.92
CA THR A 157 -14.51 1.63 8.14
C THR A 157 -15.36 2.47 7.21
N TYR A 158 -16.53 1.95 6.84
CA TYR A 158 -17.50 2.63 5.99
C TYR A 158 -18.93 2.39 6.47
N ASN A 159 -19.83 3.33 6.20
CA ASN A 159 -21.25 3.12 6.41
C ASN A 159 -21.82 2.28 5.25
N PRO A 160 -22.31 1.04 5.47
CA PRO A 160 -22.87 0.21 4.41
C PRO A 160 -24.18 0.78 3.83
N ASP A 161 -24.85 1.71 4.51
CA ASP A 161 -26.09 2.33 4.03
C ASP A 161 -25.84 3.56 3.13
N ASP A 162 -24.67 4.22 3.23
CA ASP A 162 -24.34 5.44 2.46
C ASP A 162 -23.54 5.16 1.17
N LEU A 163 -22.74 4.08 1.14
CA LEU A 163 -21.85 3.79 0.01
C LEU A 163 -22.42 2.75 -0.96
N ASN A 164 -22.27 3.01 -2.26
CA ASN A 164 -22.55 2.01 -3.30
C ASN A 164 -21.36 1.07 -3.54
N ALA A 165 -21.59 -0.03 -4.27
CA ALA A 165 -20.58 -1.06 -4.53
C ALA A 165 -19.29 -0.55 -5.20
N ASP A 166 -19.35 0.42 -6.12
CA ASP A 166 -18.16 0.98 -6.77
C ASP A 166 -17.34 1.84 -5.78
N GLN A 167 -18.01 2.52 -4.83
CA GLN A 167 -17.35 3.28 -3.76
C GLN A 167 -16.69 2.34 -2.73
N ILE A 168 -17.37 1.27 -2.34
CA ILE A 168 -16.82 0.22 -1.46
C ILE A 168 -15.60 -0.44 -2.14
N GLN A 169 -15.69 -0.76 -3.44
CA GLN A 169 -14.54 -1.27 -4.19
C GLN A 169 -13.38 -0.24 -4.28
N SER A 170 -13.67 1.06 -4.41
CA SER A 170 -12.64 2.13 -4.39
C SER A 170 -11.89 2.24 -3.04
N LEU A 171 -12.52 1.82 -1.94
CA LEU A 171 -11.83 1.65 -0.65
C LEU A 171 -11.07 0.31 -0.57
N ALA A 172 -11.69 -0.79 -1.02
CA ALA A 172 -11.08 -2.12 -1.04
C ALA A 172 -9.77 -2.15 -1.87
N ASP A 173 -9.76 -1.48 -3.03
CA ASP A 173 -8.59 -1.25 -3.90
C ASP A 173 -7.39 -0.57 -3.20
N ARG A 174 -7.59 0.01 -2.00
CA ARG A 174 -6.55 0.66 -1.17
C ARG A 174 -6.07 -0.21 -0.01
N VAL A 175 -6.74 -1.32 0.25
CA VAL A 175 -6.56 -2.20 1.42
C VAL A 175 -6.15 -3.62 1.01
N ASP A 176 -6.70 -4.16 -0.08
CA ASP A 176 -6.45 -5.54 -0.52
C ASP A 176 -4.96 -5.84 -0.74
N GLY A 177 -4.43 -6.81 0.02
CA GLY A 177 -3.02 -7.21 0.02
C GLY A 177 -2.02 -6.23 0.64
N GLU A 178 -2.46 -5.03 1.05
CA GLU A 178 -1.62 -4.03 1.72
C GLU A 178 -1.50 -4.36 3.22
N THR A 179 -0.42 -5.02 3.62
CA THR A 179 -0.20 -5.38 5.05
C THR A 179 -0.25 -4.17 5.98
N GLN A 180 -0.71 -4.40 7.21
CA GLN A 180 -1.03 -3.35 8.20
C GLN A 180 -2.21 -2.47 7.76
N MET A 181 -3.16 -3.09 7.05
CA MET A 181 -4.48 -2.55 6.71
C MET A 181 -5.55 -3.61 6.98
N LEU A 182 -6.74 -3.17 7.39
CA LEU A 182 -7.96 -3.96 7.38
C LEU A 182 -9.17 -3.09 7.04
N MET A 183 -10.19 -3.66 6.43
CA MET A 183 -11.43 -2.96 6.09
C MET A 183 -12.66 -3.77 6.48
N SER A 184 -13.69 -3.11 7.02
CA SER A 184 -14.99 -3.71 7.29
C SER A 184 -16.10 -2.67 7.21
N PRO A 185 -17.36 -3.04 6.94
CA PRO A 185 -18.49 -2.16 7.22
C PRO A 185 -18.56 -1.86 8.73
N TYR A 186 -19.09 -0.67 9.07
CA TYR A 186 -19.43 -0.30 10.44
C TYR A 186 -20.88 0.22 10.46
N PRO A 187 -21.87 -0.66 10.73
CA PRO A 187 -23.29 -0.29 10.73
C PRO A 187 -23.58 0.83 11.73
N GLY A 188 -24.28 1.88 11.28
CA GLY A 188 -24.56 3.06 12.11
C GLY A 188 -23.39 4.05 12.26
N LEU A 189 -22.35 3.94 11.42
CA LEU A 189 -21.34 4.99 11.27
C LEU A 189 -22.01 6.31 10.83
N ASP A 190 -21.59 7.41 11.44
CA ASP A 190 -22.13 8.77 11.28
C ASP A 190 -21.60 9.52 10.06
N THR A 191 -20.65 8.93 9.33
CA THR A 191 -20.05 9.46 8.09
C THR A 191 -19.84 8.34 7.07
N PRO A 192 -19.82 8.62 5.75
CA PRO A 192 -19.61 7.60 4.72
C PRO A 192 -18.33 6.77 4.89
N VAL A 193 -17.22 7.38 5.36
CA VAL A 193 -15.93 6.71 5.59
C VAL A 193 -15.31 7.18 6.90
N SER A 194 -14.66 6.29 7.64
CA SER A 194 -13.72 6.65 8.71
C SER A 194 -12.46 5.80 8.66
N LEU A 195 -11.33 6.36 9.09
CA LEU A 195 -10.06 5.66 9.27
C LEU A 195 -9.65 5.73 10.73
N GLN A 196 -9.12 4.63 11.25
CA GLN A 196 -8.61 4.49 12.61
C GLN A 196 -7.17 3.97 12.59
N SER A 197 -6.31 4.53 13.44
CA SER A 197 -5.00 4.00 13.86
C SER A 197 -4.89 4.21 15.37
N TRP A 198 -3.90 3.62 16.06
CA TRP A 198 -3.80 3.79 17.51
C TRP A 198 -3.67 5.28 17.88
N GLY A 199 -4.57 5.76 18.72
CA GLY A 199 -4.67 7.16 19.15
C GLY A 199 -5.18 8.15 18.10
N HIS A 200 -5.52 7.72 16.88
CA HIS A 200 -5.83 8.61 15.76
C HIS A 200 -7.09 8.20 14.97
N GLN A 201 -7.96 9.17 14.65
CA GLN A 201 -9.11 8.97 13.78
C GLN A 201 -9.28 10.08 12.75
N LEU A 202 -9.79 9.74 11.57
CA LEU A 202 -10.25 10.67 10.54
C LEU A 202 -11.65 10.25 10.05
N LYS A 203 -12.61 11.17 9.99
CA LYS A 203 -13.96 10.93 9.41
C LYS A 203 -14.12 11.76 8.12
N LEU A 204 -14.76 11.18 7.11
CA LEU A 204 -14.76 11.72 5.73
C LEU A 204 -16.09 11.47 4.99
N ASP A 205 -16.49 12.46 4.19
CA ASP A 205 -17.70 12.44 3.37
C ASP A 205 -17.54 11.72 2.00
N SER A 206 -16.34 11.26 1.65
CA SER A 206 -16.06 10.69 0.32
C SER A 206 -14.89 9.70 0.30
N VAL A 207 -15.04 8.64 -0.50
CA VAL A 207 -14.00 7.64 -0.83
C VAL A 207 -12.89 8.17 -1.75
N ASP A 208 -13.09 9.35 -2.34
CA ASP A 208 -12.14 10.02 -3.24
C ASP A 208 -11.31 11.10 -2.52
N ASP A 209 -11.51 11.31 -1.23
CA ASP A 209 -10.78 12.33 -0.46
C ASP A 209 -9.28 11.98 -0.35
N ALA A 210 -8.42 12.92 -0.74
CA ALA A 210 -6.97 12.74 -0.71
C ALA A 210 -6.42 12.48 0.70
N ARG A 211 -7.11 12.92 1.75
CA ARG A 211 -6.73 12.70 3.15
C ARG A 211 -6.71 11.22 3.54
N ILE A 212 -7.46 10.35 2.84
CA ILE A 212 -7.36 8.88 2.97
C ILE A 212 -5.91 8.43 2.76
N GLY A 213 -5.28 8.86 1.67
CA GLY A 213 -3.90 8.51 1.35
C GLY A 213 -2.90 9.12 2.33
N GLN A 214 -3.14 10.37 2.75
CA GLN A 214 -2.29 11.09 3.71
C GLN A 214 -2.29 10.40 5.08
N PHE A 215 -3.47 10.04 5.60
CA PHE A 215 -3.63 9.35 6.89
C PHE A 215 -2.94 7.99 6.89
N ILE A 216 -3.15 7.19 5.83
CA ILE A 216 -2.48 5.89 5.66
C ILE A 216 -0.96 6.07 5.62
N SER A 217 -0.44 7.06 4.89
CA SER A 217 1.00 7.34 4.83
C SER A 217 1.59 7.89 6.14
N ALA A 218 0.76 8.50 6.99
CA ALA A 218 1.17 9.10 8.26
C ALA A 218 1.21 8.11 9.42
N LEU A 219 0.34 7.10 9.41
CA LEU A 219 0.04 6.29 10.58
C LEU A 219 0.27 4.79 10.40
N ARG A 220 0.16 4.23 9.19
CA ARG A 220 0.43 2.81 8.96
C ARG A 220 1.91 2.50 9.25
N LEU A 221 2.16 1.60 10.20
CA LEU A 221 3.51 1.31 10.71
C LEU A 221 4.30 2.54 11.19
N ASN A 222 3.63 3.62 11.63
CA ASN A 222 4.31 4.75 12.26
C ASN A 222 4.79 4.41 13.68
N ARG A 223 6.04 3.95 13.81
CA ARG A 223 6.68 3.54 15.08
C ARG A 223 6.78 4.61 16.19
N PHE A 224 6.24 5.80 15.97
CA PHE A 224 6.12 6.85 16.98
C PHE A 224 4.70 6.98 17.55
N ALA A 225 3.71 6.30 16.96
CA ALA A 225 2.28 6.46 17.27
C ALA A 225 1.59 5.18 17.79
N TYR A 226 2.06 3.98 17.45
CA TYR A 226 1.52 2.71 17.96
C TYR A 226 2.48 2.03 18.96
N PRO A 227 1.98 1.36 20.02
CA PRO A 227 2.82 0.74 21.05
C PRO A 227 3.68 -0.45 20.58
N GLU A 228 3.14 -1.37 19.79
CA GLU A 228 3.76 -2.69 19.58
C GLU A 228 4.63 -2.78 18.32
N VAL A 229 5.68 -1.97 18.29
CA VAL A 229 6.57 -1.82 17.13
C VAL A 229 7.18 -3.17 16.68
N GLY A 230 6.65 -3.70 15.58
CA GLY A 230 7.08 -4.97 14.97
C GLY A 230 6.13 -6.15 15.14
N ALA A 231 4.96 -5.97 15.75
CA ALA A 231 3.95 -7.02 15.92
C ALA A 231 3.33 -7.54 14.60
N SER A 232 2.67 -8.70 14.66
CA SER A 232 2.16 -9.44 13.50
C SER A 232 0.75 -9.03 13.12
N CYS A 233 0.51 -8.65 11.86
CA CYS A 233 -0.86 -8.53 11.34
C CYS A 233 -1.49 -9.86 10.89
N ALA A 234 -0.72 -10.94 10.80
CA ALA A 234 -1.27 -12.28 10.58
C ALA A 234 -1.67 -12.86 11.95
N SER A 235 -2.98 -13.01 12.17
CA SER A 235 -3.53 -13.68 13.36
C SER A 235 -3.27 -15.18 13.31
N VAL A 236 -3.38 -15.86 14.45
CA VAL A 236 -3.21 -17.31 14.54
C VAL A 236 -4.50 -18.01 14.07
N PRO A 237 -4.49 -18.76 12.95
CA PRO A 237 -5.66 -19.52 12.50
C PRO A 237 -5.81 -20.77 13.36
N GLY A 238 -7.01 -21.05 13.87
CA GLY A 238 -7.24 -22.23 14.70
C GLY A 238 -8.59 -22.26 15.41
N THR A 239 -8.77 -23.25 16.28
CA THR A 239 -10.01 -23.46 17.05
C THR A 239 -9.75 -23.23 18.54
N GLY A 240 -10.43 -22.26 19.15
CA GLY A 240 -10.38 -21.98 20.58
C GLY A 240 -10.40 -20.48 20.89
N ASP A 241 -10.41 -20.13 22.18
CA ASP A 241 -10.61 -18.75 22.64
C ASP A 241 -9.46 -17.79 22.27
N ASN A 242 -8.29 -18.33 21.89
CA ASN A 242 -7.08 -17.59 21.52
C ASN A 242 -6.85 -17.50 20.00
N ALA A 243 -7.86 -17.81 19.17
CA ALA A 243 -7.75 -17.81 17.71
C ALA A 243 -8.69 -16.80 17.05
N PHE A 244 -8.28 -16.26 15.90
CA PHE A 244 -9.14 -15.43 15.04
C PHE A 244 -9.22 -16.07 13.66
N ASP A 245 -10.43 -16.46 13.28
CA ASP A 245 -10.76 -17.00 11.97
C ASP A 245 -11.23 -15.83 11.07
N PRO A 246 -10.47 -15.43 10.03
CA PRO A 246 -10.87 -14.34 9.15
C PRO A 246 -12.05 -14.70 8.22
N ASP A 247 -12.29 -15.99 7.96
CA ASP A 247 -13.41 -16.45 7.13
C ASP A 247 -14.72 -16.53 7.95
N ASN A 248 -14.61 -16.61 9.28
CA ASN A 248 -15.74 -16.59 10.23
C ASN A 248 -15.36 -15.79 11.51
N PRO A 249 -15.24 -14.45 11.41
CA PRO A 249 -14.77 -13.61 12.51
C PRO A 249 -15.80 -13.49 13.64
N PRO A 250 -15.38 -13.15 14.88
CA PRO A 250 -16.31 -12.76 15.94
C PRO A 250 -17.18 -11.58 15.48
N LEU A 251 -18.50 -11.71 15.64
CA LEU A 251 -19.48 -10.76 15.09
C LEU A 251 -19.44 -9.41 15.79
N PHE A 252 -19.67 -8.33 15.03
CA PHE A 252 -19.98 -7.00 15.57
C PHE A 252 -21.28 -7.01 16.39
N ASP A 253 -21.24 -6.37 17.56
CA ASP A 253 -22.40 -6.16 18.42
C ASP A 253 -22.73 -4.67 18.49
N ALA A 254 -23.71 -4.27 17.66
CA ALA A 254 -24.21 -2.91 17.56
C ALA A 254 -24.99 -2.43 18.80
N SER A 255 -25.20 -3.29 19.81
CA SER A 255 -25.84 -2.88 21.06
C SER A 255 -24.89 -2.05 21.92
N ALA A 256 -25.45 -1.05 22.60
CA ALA A 256 -24.72 -0.25 23.58
C ALA A 256 -24.15 -1.15 24.70
N PRO A 257 -22.87 -0.99 25.09
CA PRO A 257 -22.23 -1.84 26.09
C PRO A 257 -23.01 -1.90 27.42
N GLY A 258 -22.99 -3.08 28.05
CA GLY A 258 -23.65 -3.32 29.33
C GLY A 258 -23.02 -2.59 30.52
N PRO A 259 -23.68 -2.59 31.70
CA PRO A 259 -23.13 -1.99 32.92
C PRO A 259 -21.92 -2.76 33.49
N ASP A 260 -21.60 -3.91 32.92
CA ASP A 260 -20.45 -4.78 33.14
C ASP A 260 -19.33 -4.60 32.11
N ALA A 261 -19.50 -3.70 31.14
CA ALA A 261 -18.48 -3.37 30.15
C ALA A 261 -17.25 -2.69 30.78
N VAL A 262 -16.08 -2.97 30.21
CA VAL A 262 -14.80 -2.45 30.69
C VAL A 262 -14.69 -0.94 30.39
N PRO A 263 -14.42 -0.07 31.38
CA PRO A 263 -14.20 1.36 31.16
C PRO A 263 -12.85 1.66 30.47
N MET A 264 -12.75 2.81 29.81
CA MET A 264 -11.57 3.20 29.01
C MET A 264 -10.26 3.38 29.80
N ASP A 265 -10.32 3.46 31.13
CA ASP A 265 -9.13 3.45 32.01
C ASP A 265 -8.63 2.03 32.34
N GLY A 266 -9.34 0.99 31.88
CA GLY A 266 -9.03 -0.40 32.14
C GLY A 266 -9.23 -0.82 33.60
N ALA A 267 -10.06 -0.14 34.39
CA ALA A 267 -10.19 -0.39 35.82
C ALA A 267 -10.44 -1.87 36.17
N GLY A 268 -9.43 -2.53 36.75
CA GLY A 268 -9.45 -3.95 37.13
C GLY A 268 -8.54 -4.85 36.27
N ILE A 269 -7.99 -4.34 35.16
CA ILE A 269 -7.04 -5.02 34.28
C ILE A 269 -5.60 -4.69 34.73
N THR A 270 -4.68 -5.63 34.53
CA THR A 270 -3.22 -5.39 34.62
C THR A 270 -2.68 -5.36 33.19
N PRO A 271 -2.00 -4.29 32.72
CA PRO A 271 -1.45 -4.24 31.37
C PRO A 271 -0.40 -5.33 31.11
N ASP A 272 -0.38 -5.90 29.89
CA ASP A 272 0.71 -6.81 29.52
C ASP A 272 1.97 -6.04 29.09
N THR A 273 2.98 -6.06 29.97
CA THR A 273 4.24 -5.37 29.74
C THR A 273 5.19 -6.10 28.78
N SER A 274 4.84 -7.28 28.27
CA SER A 274 5.68 -8.03 27.33
C SER A 274 5.51 -7.56 25.89
N GLU A 275 4.29 -7.16 25.52
CA GLU A 275 3.91 -6.89 24.12
C GLU A 275 4.26 -5.44 23.73
N THR A 276 4.11 -4.50 24.67
CA THR A 276 4.61 -3.11 24.61
C THR A 276 6.15 -2.94 24.59
N SER A 277 6.94 -4.03 24.56
CA SER A 277 8.41 -4.00 24.70
C SER A 277 9.21 -3.84 23.39
N GLY A 278 8.54 -3.48 22.29
CA GLY A 278 9.00 -3.48 20.88
C GLY A 278 10.26 -2.67 20.47
N ALA A 279 11.11 -2.25 21.40
CA ALA A 279 12.43 -1.66 21.12
C ALA A 279 13.52 -2.04 22.16
N GLY A 280 13.31 -3.13 22.91
CA GLY A 280 14.05 -3.43 24.16
C GLY A 280 15.29 -4.33 24.11
N GLY A 281 15.66 -4.86 22.93
CA GLY A 281 16.93 -5.57 22.72
C GLY A 281 16.95 -7.07 23.07
N MET A 282 17.34 -7.90 22.08
CA MET A 282 17.91 -9.22 22.35
C MET A 282 19.30 -9.05 23.00
N GLN A 283 19.33 -8.99 24.33
CA GLN A 283 20.56 -9.14 25.10
C GLN A 283 21.12 -10.54 24.80
N LEU A 284 22.15 -10.63 23.95
CA LEU A 284 22.87 -11.89 23.73
C LEU A 284 23.35 -12.43 25.10
N PRO A 285 23.20 -13.74 25.36
CA PRO A 285 23.75 -14.38 26.56
C PRO A 285 25.20 -13.94 26.81
N SER A 286 25.54 -13.64 28.06
CA SER A 286 26.81 -12.99 28.42
C SER A 286 28.04 -13.81 28.03
N ASP A 287 27.86 -15.11 27.79
CA ASP A 287 28.82 -16.09 27.29
C ASP A 287 29.09 -16.03 25.77
N LEU A 288 28.31 -15.25 25.00
CA LEU A 288 28.48 -15.06 23.54
C LEU A 288 29.06 -13.68 23.14
N GLN A 289 29.39 -12.82 24.10
CA GLN A 289 29.97 -11.50 23.83
C GLN A 289 31.49 -11.62 23.64
N ILE A 290 32.00 -11.28 22.44
CA ILE A 290 33.44 -11.32 22.13
C ILE A 290 34.15 -10.20 22.93
N PRO A 291 35.19 -10.50 23.72
CA PRO A 291 35.89 -9.49 24.50
C PRO A 291 36.66 -8.51 23.59
N THR A 292 36.33 -7.22 23.69
CA THR A 292 37.10 -6.13 23.09
C THR A 292 38.32 -5.81 23.96
N ASN A 293 39.52 -5.89 23.38
CA ASN A 293 40.75 -5.35 23.97
C ASN A 293 40.84 -3.82 23.79
#